data_AF-A0A7S3TIK4-F1
#
_entry.id   AF-A0A7S3TIK4-F1
#
_cell.length_a   1.000
_cell.length_b   1.000
_cell.length_c   1.000
_cell.angle_alpha   90.00
_cell.angle_beta   90.00
_cell.angle_gamma   90.00
#
_symmetry.space_group_name_H-M   'P 1'
#
loop_
_entity.id
_entity.type
_entity.pdbx_description
1 polymer ?
#
loop_
_entity_poly.entity_id
_entity_poly.type
_entity_poly.pdbx_seq_one_letter_code
_entity_poly.pdbx_strand_id
1 'polypeptide(L)'
;WNPAGSVSGASAMRPLALGLVLAGTSSAVCIALPVRVQRLLPLAAIQDASAVVPLWKAVRKCYPSEEMAIAAVERNSMLLYPWVSCVENIEGSYTVLLKTCGKEATLDIISKNPG
;
A
#
# COMPACT_ATOMS: atom_id res chain seq x y z
N TRP A 1 -37.03 4.43 -46.98
CA TRP A 1 -36.62 3.42 -47.98
C TRP A 1 -35.18 3.72 -48.38
N ASN A 2 -34.35 2.67 -48.44
CA ASN A 2 -32.92 2.76 -48.73
C ASN A 2 -32.67 2.84 -50.24
N PRO A 3 -31.67 3.60 -50.72
CA PRO A 3 -30.92 3.18 -51.89
C PRO A 3 -29.41 3.15 -51.64
N ALA A 4 -28.80 2.10 -52.19
CA ALA A 4 -27.41 1.69 -52.05
C ALA A 4 -26.42 2.51 -52.89
N GLY A 5 -25.14 2.37 -52.53
CA GLY A 5 -23.97 2.67 -53.36
C GLY A 5 -22.98 3.61 -52.63
N SER A 6 -21.67 3.45 -52.66
CA SER A 6 -20.79 2.46 -53.26
C SER A 6 -19.44 2.55 -52.53
N VAL A 7 -18.66 1.50 -52.61
CA VAL A 7 -17.36 1.25 -51.98
C VAL A 7 -16.24 2.19 -52.44
N SER A 8 -15.34 2.59 -51.53
CA SER A 8 -13.91 2.76 -51.86
C SER A 8 -13.00 2.88 -50.62
N GLY A 9 -12.10 1.91 -50.47
CA GLY A 9 -10.69 2.05 -50.12
C GLY A 9 -10.28 2.83 -48.86
N ALA A 10 -9.89 2.11 -47.81
CA ALA A 10 -8.50 2.07 -47.32
C ALA A 10 -8.44 1.26 -46.02
N SER A 11 -7.95 0.02 -46.14
CA SER A 11 -7.42 -0.74 -45.02
C SER A 11 -6.12 -0.03 -44.57
N ALA A 12 -6.21 0.79 -43.53
CA ALA A 12 -5.02 1.36 -42.90
C ALA A 12 -4.69 0.52 -41.66
N MET A 13 -3.63 -0.26 -41.82
CA MET A 13 -2.95 -1.03 -40.80
C MET A 13 -2.78 -0.25 -39.49
N ARG A 14 -2.98 -0.98 -38.40
CA ARG A 14 -2.54 -0.63 -37.05
C ARG A 14 -1.10 -0.13 -37.06
N PRO A 15 -0.79 1.05 -36.51
CA PRO A 15 0.53 1.28 -35.98
C PRO A 15 0.64 0.53 -34.65
N LEU A 16 1.35 -0.59 -34.66
CA LEU A 16 2.04 -1.11 -33.48
C LEU A 16 3.09 -0.05 -33.11
N ALA A 17 2.70 0.91 -32.26
CA ALA A 17 3.63 1.79 -31.60
C ALA A 17 4.37 0.98 -30.54
N LEU A 18 5.45 0.35 -31.02
CA LEU A 18 6.57 -0.14 -30.23
C LEU A 18 7.13 1.02 -29.38
N GLY A 19 7.35 0.74 -28.10
CA GLY A 19 8.42 1.39 -27.34
C GLY A 19 8.09 2.75 -26.74
N LEU A 20 7.60 2.73 -25.50
CA LEU A 20 8.46 3.11 -24.38
C LEU A 20 7.83 2.56 -23.10
N VAL A 21 8.20 1.33 -22.74
CA VAL A 21 8.12 0.93 -21.32
C VAL A 21 9.12 1.85 -20.63
N LEU A 22 8.62 2.92 -20.02
CA LEU A 22 9.36 3.55 -18.94
C LEU A 22 9.47 2.50 -17.86
N ALA A 23 10.51 1.67 -17.96
CA ALA A 23 11.09 0.99 -16.83
C ALA A 23 11.61 2.10 -15.92
N GLY A 24 10.67 2.72 -15.19
CA GLY A 24 10.99 3.43 -13.97
C GLY A 24 11.76 2.42 -13.14
N THR A 25 13.04 2.69 -12.98
CA THR A 25 13.95 1.91 -12.17
C THR A 25 13.39 1.90 -10.76
N SER A 26 12.55 0.90 -10.48
CA SER A 26 12.04 0.60 -9.15
C SER A 26 13.20 0.01 -8.35
N SER A 27 14.07 0.91 -7.90
CA SER A 27 15.23 0.64 -7.06
C SER A 27 15.24 1.59 -5.88
N ALA A 28 14.05 1.94 -5.36
CA ALA A 28 13.90 2.71 -4.12
C ALA A 28 13.15 1.92 -3.03
N VAL A 29 12.47 0.81 -3.39
CA VAL A 29 11.67 0.01 -2.46
C VAL A 29 12.54 -0.65 -1.38
N CYS A 30 13.76 -1.04 -1.72
CA CYS A 30 14.62 -1.84 -0.86
C CYS A 30 15.17 -1.10 0.37
N ILE A 31 15.04 0.23 0.46
CA ILE A 31 15.64 1.02 1.57
C ILE A 31 14.58 1.49 2.60
N ALA A 32 13.28 1.50 2.27
CA ALA A 32 12.28 2.18 3.09
C ALA A 32 11.57 1.31 4.15
N LEU A 33 11.60 -0.02 4.03
CA LEU A 33 10.91 -0.95 4.92
C LEU A 33 11.91 -1.89 5.60
N PRO A 34 11.76 -2.22 6.90
CA PRO A 34 12.57 -3.27 7.52
C PRO A 34 12.43 -4.60 6.78
N VAL A 35 13.52 -5.37 6.67
CA VAL A 35 13.52 -6.67 5.97
C VAL A 35 12.45 -7.63 6.51
N ARG A 36 12.22 -7.62 7.83
CA ARG A 36 11.16 -8.42 8.47
C ARG A 36 9.78 -8.07 7.93
N VAL A 37 9.49 -6.79 7.76
CA VAL A 37 8.22 -6.30 7.21
C VAL A 37 8.07 -6.71 5.74
N GLN A 38 9.12 -6.52 4.93
CA GLN A 38 9.09 -6.86 3.50
C GLN A 38 8.71 -8.34 3.26
N ARG A 39 9.17 -9.25 4.12
CA ARG A 39 8.89 -10.70 4.01
C ARG A 39 7.43 -11.09 4.28
N LEU A 40 6.64 -10.22 4.89
CA LEU A 40 5.24 -10.46 5.23
C LEU A 40 4.27 -9.99 4.13
N LEU A 41 4.78 -9.22 3.18
CA LEU A 41 3.97 -8.57 2.18
C LEU A 41 3.80 -9.46 0.93
N PRO A 42 2.59 -9.55 0.38
CA PRO A 42 2.41 -10.18 -0.92
C PRO A 42 3.11 -9.36 -2.01
N LEU A 43 3.47 -10.02 -3.11
CA LEU A 43 4.22 -9.40 -4.21
C LEU A 43 3.55 -8.11 -4.73
N ALA A 44 2.22 -8.09 -4.81
CA ALA A 44 1.46 -6.90 -5.24
C ALA A 44 1.70 -5.68 -4.34
N ALA A 45 1.80 -5.88 -3.02
CA ALA A 45 2.10 -4.79 -2.09
C ALA A 45 3.59 -4.36 -2.19
N ILE A 46 4.51 -5.31 -2.35
CA ILE A 46 5.95 -5.00 -2.54
C ILE A 46 6.17 -4.18 -3.82
N GLN A 47 5.45 -4.50 -4.89
CA GLN A 47 5.54 -3.79 -6.17
C GLN A 47 4.99 -2.36 -6.10
N ASP A 48 4.07 -2.08 -5.17
CA ASP A 48 3.52 -0.74 -4.92
C ASP A 48 4.05 -0.13 -3.61
N ALA A 49 5.35 0.08 -3.57
CA ALA A 49 5.98 0.75 -2.43
C ALA A 49 5.44 2.16 -2.17
N SER A 50 4.94 2.84 -3.21
CA SER A 50 4.39 4.19 -3.10
C SER A 50 3.16 4.22 -2.19
N ALA A 51 2.37 3.15 -2.20
CA ALA A 51 1.22 3.00 -1.33
C ALA A 51 1.57 2.36 0.04
N VAL A 52 2.52 1.42 0.08
CA VAL A 52 2.89 0.72 1.33
C VAL A 52 3.71 1.56 2.30
N VAL A 53 4.67 2.35 1.80
CA VAL A 53 5.58 3.14 2.67
C VAL A 53 4.82 4.14 3.56
N PRO A 54 3.81 4.88 3.08
CA PRO A 54 2.96 5.71 3.93
C PRO A 54 2.25 4.92 5.05
N LEU A 55 1.72 3.72 4.75
CA LEU A 55 1.08 2.86 5.75
C LEU A 55 2.08 2.44 6.83
N TRP A 56 3.29 2.03 6.44
CA TRP A 56 4.34 1.69 7.41
C TRP A 56 4.69 2.86 8.31
N LYS A 57 4.82 4.07 7.76
CA LYS A 57 5.06 5.29 8.55
C LYS A 57 3.91 5.56 9.52
N ALA A 58 2.67 5.37 9.10
CA ALA A 58 1.48 5.52 9.95
C ALA A 58 1.51 4.52 11.12
N VAL A 59 1.78 3.25 10.84
CA VAL A 59 1.96 2.22 11.88
C VAL A 59 3.09 2.62 12.82
N ARG A 60 4.27 2.99 12.30
CA ARG A 60 5.43 3.36 13.14
C ARG A 60 5.15 4.50 14.10
N LYS A 61 4.33 5.48 13.74
CA LYS A 61 3.92 6.59 14.63
C LYS A 61 3.02 6.14 15.78
N CYS A 62 2.25 5.07 15.60
CA CYS A 62 1.31 4.57 16.62
C CYS A 62 2.00 3.76 17.73
N TYR A 63 3.20 3.23 17.46
CA TYR A 63 3.94 2.39 18.39
C TYR A 63 5.20 3.08 18.94
N PRO A 64 5.55 2.83 20.22
CA PRO A 64 6.66 3.51 20.88
C PRO A 64 8.04 3.13 20.31
N SER A 65 8.19 1.94 19.74
CA SER A 65 9.44 1.48 19.13
C SER A 65 9.20 0.77 17.79
N GLU A 66 10.27 0.62 17.00
CA GLU A 66 10.19 -0.06 15.70
C GLU A 66 9.86 -1.52 15.86
N GLU A 67 10.49 -2.19 16.83
CA GLU A 67 10.26 -3.59 17.13
C GLU A 67 8.79 -3.88 17.46
N MET A 68 8.12 -2.97 18.17
CA MET A 68 6.69 -3.09 18.49
C MET A 68 5.81 -2.90 17.24
N ALA A 69 6.16 -1.98 16.36
CA ALA A 69 5.47 -1.82 15.08
C ALA A 69 5.69 -3.02 14.14
N ILE A 70 6.91 -3.56 14.10
CA ILE A 70 7.21 -4.79 13.35
C ILE A 70 6.38 -5.95 13.92
N ALA A 71 6.35 -6.12 15.24
CA ALA A 71 5.54 -7.14 15.89
C ALA A 71 4.04 -6.99 15.59
N ALA A 72 3.56 -5.74 15.47
CA ALA A 72 2.18 -5.47 15.07
C ALA A 72 1.87 -5.92 13.65
N VAL A 73 2.76 -5.59 12.71
CA VAL A 73 2.64 -6.02 11.31
C VAL A 73 2.83 -7.53 11.16
N GLU A 74 3.67 -8.17 11.99
CA GLU A 74 3.84 -9.63 12.02
C GLU A 74 2.56 -10.35 12.44
N ARG A 75 1.78 -9.78 13.37
CA ARG A 75 0.46 -10.31 13.73
C ARG A 75 -0.61 -9.97 12.71
N ASN A 76 -0.57 -8.76 12.17
CA ASN A 76 -1.58 -8.26 11.24
C ASN A 76 -0.93 -7.53 10.06
N SER A 77 -0.49 -8.30 9.08
CA SER A 77 0.17 -7.77 7.88
C SER A 77 -0.80 -6.97 6.98
N MET A 78 -2.11 -7.15 7.14
CA MET A 78 -3.14 -6.42 6.41
C MET A 78 -3.12 -4.92 6.68
N LEU A 79 -2.52 -4.49 7.80
CA LEU A 79 -2.24 -3.07 8.08
C LEU A 79 -1.44 -2.40 6.96
N LEU A 80 -0.64 -3.16 6.23
CA LEU A 80 0.21 -2.68 5.14
C LEU A 80 -0.30 -3.06 3.74
N TYR A 81 -1.52 -3.57 3.62
CA TYR A 81 -2.11 -3.91 2.32
C TYR A 81 -2.89 -2.70 1.78
N PRO A 82 -2.45 -2.05 0.69
CA PRO A 82 -3.07 -0.81 0.21
C PRO A 82 -4.55 -0.91 -0.20
N TRP A 83 -5.03 -2.11 -0.51
CA TRP A 83 -6.43 -2.38 -0.85
C TRP A 83 -7.30 -2.70 0.38
N VAL A 84 -6.71 -2.83 1.56
CA VAL A 84 -7.43 -3.11 2.82
C VAL A 84 -7.38 -1.91 3.75
N SER A 85 -6.22 -1.24 3.83
CA SER A 85 -5.92 -0.22 4.82
C SER A 85 -5.55 1.10 4.16
N CYS A 86 -5.76 2.19 4.89
CA CYS A 86 -5.31 3.53 4.51
C CYS A 86 -4.72 4.25 5.73
N VAL A 87 -3.93 5.30 5.49
CA VAL A 87 -3.23 6.05 6.55
C VAL A 87 -4.22 6.62 7.56
N GLU A 88 -5.33 7.16 7.06
CA GLU A 88 -6.38 7.80 7.86
C GLU A 88 -7.04 6.80 8.82
N ASN A 89 -7.25 5.55 8.39
CA ASN A 89 -7.84 4.52 9.23
C ASN A 89 -6.87 4.08 10.33
N ILE A 90 -5.57 3.94 10.02
CA ILE A 90 -4.55 3.57 11.01
C ILE A 90 -4.42 4.66 12.08
N GLU A 91 -4.16 5.89 11.66
CA GLU A 91 -3.96 7.03 12.58
C GLU A 91 -5.26 7.39 13.31
N GLY A 92 -6.41 7.28 12.62
CA GLY A 92 -7.74 7.52 13.19
C GLY A 92 -8.11 6.52 14.28
N SER A 93 -7.89 5.22 14.03
CA SER A 93 -8.14 4.17 15.03
C SER A 93 -7.27 4.36 16.27
N TYR A 94 -5.99 4.68 16.08
CA TYR A 94 -5.09 4.99 17.20
C TYR A 94 -5.55 6.23 17.98
N THR A 95 -6.01 7.27 17.28
CA THR A 95 -6.55 8.49 17.91
C THR A 95 -7.80 8.19 18.74
N VAL A 96 -8.68 7.31 18.27
CA VAL A 96 -9.87 6.89 19.04
C VAL A 96 -9.46 6.15 20.31
N LEU A 97 -8.47 5.26 20.25
CA LEU A 97 -7.92 4.60 21.43
C LEU A 97 -7.35 5.61 22.44
N LEU A 98 -6.53 6.56 21.97
CA LEU A 98 -5.96 7.61 22.82
C LEU A 98 -7.04 8.45 23.52
N LYS A 99 -8.10 8.83 22.79
CA LYS A 99 -9.20 9.63 23.34
C LYS A 99 -10.05 8.84 24.34
N THR A 100 -10.25 7.55 24.10
CA THR A 100 -11.16 6.71 24.90
C THR A 100 -10.48 6.18 26.16
N CYS A 101 -9.24 5.71 26.04
CA CYS A 101 -8.53 5.00 27.10
C CYS A 101 -7.46 5.86 27.78
N GLY A 102 -7.05 6.97 27.16
CA GLY A 102 -5.87 7.72 27.58
C GLY A 102 -4.56 7.08 27.09
N LYS A 103 -3.46 7.82 27.20
CA LYS A 103 -2.17 7.45 26.61
C LYS A 103 -1.59 6.15 27.18
N GLU A 104 -1.53 6.02 28.51
CA GLU A 104 -0.91 4.87 29.17
C GLU A 104 -1.67 3.57 28.90
N ALA A 105 -3.00 3.60 29.03
CA ALA A 105 -3.82 2.43 28.75
C ALA A 105 -3.81 2.06 27.26
N THR A 106 -3.75 3.06 26.36
CA THR A 106 -3.57 2.79 24.92
C THR A 106 -2.25 2.07 24.67
N LEU A 107 -1.15 2.51 25.28
CA LEU A 107 0.14 1.85 25.15
C LEU A 107 0.09 0.41 25.70
N ASP A 108 -0.58 0.17 26.82
CA ASP A 108 -0.77 -1.17 27.37
C ASP A 108 -1.57 -2.08 26.42
N ILE A 109 -2.68 -1.56 25.85
CA ILE A 109 -3.53 -2.27 24.89
C ILE A 109 -2.74 -2.67 23.65
N ILE A 110 -2.10 -1.71 22.98
CA ILE A 110 -1.38 -1.98 21.73
C ILE A 110 -0.11 -2.81 21.99
N SER A 111 0.43 -2.82 23.21
CA SER A 111 1.59 -3.63 23.55
C SER A 111 1.23 -5.09 23.81
N LYS A 112 0.05 -5.35 24.39
CA LYS A 112 -0.46 -6.71 24.64
C LYS A 112 -1.09 -7.33 23.39
N ASN A 113 -1.71 -6.52 22.54
CA ASN A 113 -2.32 -6.93 21.28
C ASN A 113 -1.82 -6.04 20.14
N PRO A 114 -0.55 -6.19 19.72
CA PRO A 114 -0.05 -5.46 18.57
C PRO A 114 -0.61 -6.14 17.32
N GLY A 115 -1.75 -5.69 16.79
CA GLY A 115 -2.30 -6.18 15.52
C GLY A 115 -3.79 -6.50 15.55
#